data_AF-A0A812W4E9-F1
#
_entry.id   AF-A0A812W4E9-F1
#
_cell.length_a   1.000
_cell.length_b   1.000
_cell.length_c   1.000
_cell.angle_alpha   90.00
_cell.angle_beta   90.00
_cell.angle_gamma   90.00
#
_symmetry.space_group_name_H-M   'P 1'
#
loop_
_entity.id
_entity.type
_entity.pdbx_description
1 polymer ?
#
loop_
_entity_poly.entity_id
_entity_poly.type
_entity_poly.pdbx_seq_one_letter_code
_entity_poly.pdbx_strand_id
1 'polypeptide(L)'
;MLALDTSSSAAEGLSEKTLWAFVVAHVTRISTTVWGEGYIPEDNTGDVFLYQGLELLGVLVVVFQVLRLSAVRSSQDVGQGIERWSQLIAMSVLAAVLAYFTKSTGHDDYWADLSWMFSTWMEAFALGPQVYLLVTGACAVDESAAHFAGLTLASSVVFTAFWGRVTRDRYREFDQDGDHTFFHAILTACFIRVALCATYVYLFTKQTKKRPDYELCAADEL
;
A
#
# COMPACT_ATOMS: atom_id res chain seq x y z
N MET A 1 -6.14 -21.98 14.82
CA MET A 1 -4.79 -22.15 15.38
C MET A 1 -3.79 -21.98 14.24
N LEU A 2 -3.68 -20.76 13.69
CA LEU A 2 -2.94 -20.45 12.45
C LEU A 2 -2.22 -19.09 12.54
N ALA A 3 -1.87 -18.66 13.75
CA ALA A 3 -1.18 -17.39 13.99
C ALA A 3 -0.11 -17.47 15.09
N LEU A 4 0.37 -18.66 15.42
CA LEU A 4 1.27 -18.87 16.56
C LEU A 4 2.53 -19.68 16.25
N ASP A 5 2.75 -20.03 14.99
CA ASP A 5 4.03 -20.59 14.54
C ASP A 5 4.66 -19.64 13.52
N THR A 6 5.10 -18.48 14.00
CA THR A 6 6.13 -17.68 13.33
C THR A 6 7.41 -17.83 14.14
N SER A 7 7.94 -19.06 14.11
CA SER A 7 9.28 -19.39 14.60
C SER A 7 10.37 -19.03 13.58
N SER A 8 10.01 -18.61 12.35
CA SER A 8 10.94 -17.91 11.47
C SER A 8 11.18 -16.48 11.98
N SER A 9 12.39 -15.98 11.75
CA SER A 9 12.75 -14.56 11.82
C SER A 9 11.81 -13.73 10.92
N ALA A 10 10.61 -13.45 11.42
CA ALA A 10 9.38 -13.20 10.64
C ALA A 10 9.31 -11.84 9.93
N ALA A 11 10.45 -11.17 9.73
CA ALA A 11 10.53 -9.87 9.08
C ALA A 11 11.65 -9.80 8.04
N GLU A 12 12.37 -10.90 7.80
CA GLU A 12 13.43 -10.95 6.78
C GLU A 12 12.84 -10.73 5.38
N GLY A 13 13.27 -9.61 4.79
CA GLY A 13 13.02 -9.28 3.39
C GLY A 13 11.83 -8.38 3.08
N LEU A 14 11.06 -7.92 4.09
CA LEU A 14 10.07 -6.88 3.89
C LEU A 14 10.70 -5.48 3.97
N SER A 15 10.34 -4.62 3.04
CA SER A 15 10.78 -3.24 2.95
C SER A 15 10.12 -2.41 4.05
N GLU A 16 10.95 -1.85 4.93
CA GLU A 16 10.52 -0.91 5.94
C GLU A 16 9.91 0.35 5.30
N LYS A 17 10.45 0.77 4.15
CA LYS A 17 9.97 1.97 3.45
C LYS A 17 8.61 1.75 2.78
N THR A 18 8.31 0.52 2.35
CA THR A 18 6.95 0.14 1.95
C THR A 18 5.97 0.25 3.12
N LEU A 19 6.33 -0.26 4.30
CA LEU A 19 5.47 -0.14 5.48
C LEU A 19 5.23 1.33 5.87
N TRP A 20 6.29 2.16 5.90
CA TRP A 20 6.14 3.60 6.17
C TRP A 20 5.28 4.31 5.13
N ALA A 21 5.39 3.96 3.84
CA ALA A 21 4.52 4.51 2.81
C ALA A 21 3.04 4.19 3.07
N PHE A 22 2.73 2.97 3.50
CA PHE A 22 1.38 2.60 3.94
C PHE A 22 0.95 3.36 5.20
N VAL A 23 1.82 3.53 6.19
CA VAL A 23 1.50 4.35 7.39
C VAL A 23 1.11 5.77 6.97
N VAL A 24 1.92 6.41 6.13
CA VAL A 24 1.64 7.77 5.65
C VAL A 24 0.30 7.81 4.89
N ALA A 25 0.05 6.86 3.98
CA ALA A 25 -1.20 6.80 3.24
C ALA A 25 -2.42 6.65 4.17
N HIS A 26 -2.42 5.67 5.08
CA HIS A 26 -3.55 5.41 5.97
C HIS A 26 -3.78 6.53 6.99
N VAL A 27 -2.72 7.09 7.58
CA VAL A 27 -2.84 8.22 8.52
C VAL A 27 -3.38 9.46 7.81
N THR A 28 -2.91 9.75 6.59
CA THR A 28 -3.46 10.89 5.84
C THR A 28 -4.91 10.64 5.42
N ARG A 29 -5.27 9.41 5.05
CA ARG A 29 -6.65 9.07 4.66
C ARG A 29 -7.64 9.13 5.82
N ILE A 30 -7.31 8.58 6.98
CA ILE A 30 -8.21 8.66 8.14
C ILE A 30 -8.39 10.11 8.61
N SER A 31 -7.38 10.97 8.41
CA SER A 31 -7.52 12.39 8.75
C SER A 31 -8.64 13.09 7.96
N THR A 32 -8.93 12.66 6.73
CA THR A 32 -9.99 13.25 5.90
C THR A 32 -11.38 12.81 6.32
N THR A 33 -11.52 11.67 6.98
CA THR A 33 -12.81 11.10 7.39
C THR A 33 -13.17 11.31 8.86
N VAL A 34 -12.22 11.84 9.65
CA VAL A 34 -12.44 12.27 11.04
C VAL A 34 -12.89 13.73 11.10
N TRP A 35 -12.43 14.58 10.18
CA TRP A 35 -12.82 15.99 10.13
C TRP A 35 -14.09 16.20 9.28
N GLY A 36 -14.13 15.63 8.08
CA GLY A 36 -15.15 15.96 7.08
C GLY A 36 -15.97 14.76 6.61
N GLU A 37 -17.19 15.04 6.14
CA GLU A 37 -18.11 14.02 5.62
C GLU A 37 -17.87 13.68 4.14
N GLY A 38 -17.20 14.56 3.38
CA GLY A 38 -17.05 14.43 1.92
C GLY A 38 -16.31 13.18 1.45
N TYR A 39 -15.59 12.49 2.34
CA TYR A 39 -14.88 11.24 2.03
C TYR A 39 -15.38 10.04 2.84
N ILE A 40 -16.51 10.19 3.53
CA ILE A 40 -17.24 9.09 4.15
C ILE A 40 -18.19 8.50 3.10
N PRO A 41 -18.29 7.16 2.97
CA PRO A 41 -19.29 6.56 2.08
C PRO A 41 -20.71 7.03 2.41
N GLU A 42 -21.51 7.35 1.39
CA GLU A 42 -22.92 7.78 1.54
C GLU A 42 -23.87 6.64 1.96
N ASP A 43 -23.37 5.42 2.13
CA ASP A 43 -24.16 4.28 2.56
C ASP A 43 -24.23 4.17 4.10
N ASN A 44 -25.00 3.20 4.59
CA ASN A 44 -25.20 2.97 6.03
C ASN A 44 -23.89 2.66 6.80
N THR A 45 -22.75 2.48 6.13
CA THR A 45 -21.47 2.25 6.81
C THR A 45 -20.92 3.52 7.44
N GLY A 46 -21.32 4.70 6.94
CA GLY A 46 -20.99 6.00 7.54
C GLY A 46 -21.59 6.17 8.93
N ASP A 47 -22.84 5.73 9.13
CA ASP A 47 -23.58 5.86 10.40
C ASP A 47 -22.93 5.11 11.57
N VAL A 48 -22.21 4.03 11.26
CA VAL A 48 -21.55 3.15 12.26
C VAL A 48 -20.03 3.35 12.30
N PHE A 49 -19.50 4.37 11.63
CA PHE A 49 -18.05 4.66 11.54
C PHE A 49 -17.20 3.48 11.06
N LEU A 50 -17.77 2.58 10.24
CA LEU A 50 -17.09 1.35 9.83
C LEU A 50 -15.84 1.66 9.02
N TYR A 51 -15.91 2.64 8.12
CA TYR A 51 -14.78 3.05 7.30
C TYR A 51 -13.61 3.56 8.17
N GLN A 52 -13.89 4.44 9.14
CA GLN A 52 -12.90 4.95 10.08
C GLN A 52 -12.31 3.85 10.94
N GLY A 53 -13.15 2.90 11.40
CA GLY A 53 -12.70 1.74 12.18
C GLY A 53 -11.74 0.83 11.40
N LEU A 54 -12.05 0.55 10.14
CA LEU A 54 -11.20 -0.26 9.26
C LEU A 54 -9.88 0.45 8.92
N GLU A 55 -9.92 1.75 8.63
CA GLU A 55 -8.70 2.55 8.39
C GLU A 55 -7.82 2.61 9.65
N LEU A 56 -8.42 2.82 10.84
CA LEU A 56 -7.68 2.83 12.11
C LEU A 56 -7.03 1.47 12.38
N LEU A 57 -7.76 0.38 12.16
CA LEU A 57 -7.22 -0.97 12.27
C LEU A 57 -6.03 -1.17 11.31
N GLY A 58 -6.14 -0.69 10.07
CA GLY A 58 -5.07 -0.68 9.09
C GLY A 58 -3.82 0.04 9.61
N VAL A 59 -3.98 1.26 10.13
CA VAL A 59 -2.87 2.03 10.75
C VAL A 59 -2.22 1.21 11.88
N LEU A 60 -3.02 0.67 12.81
CA LEU A 60 -2.49 -0.08 13.96
C LEU A 60 -1.70 -1.32 13.52
N VAL A 61 -2.22 -2.08 12.55
CA VAL A 61 -1.54 -3.27 12.02
C VAL A 61 -0.22 -2.90 11.35
N VAL A 62 -0.19 -1.89 10.48
CA VAL A 62 1.03 -1.50 9.77
C VAL A 62 2.05 -0.90 10.73
N VAL A 63 1.64 -0.06 11.68
CA VAL A 63 2.54 0.50 12.72
C VAL A 63 3.12 -0.61 13.59
N PHE A 64 2.29 -1.57 14.01
CA PHE A 64 2.78 -2.74 14.75
C PHE A 64 3.86 -3.48 13.94
N GLN A 65 3.66 -3.68 12.63
CA GLN A 65 4.66 -4.32 11.78
C GLN A 65 5.94 -3.49 11.63
N VAL A 66 5.86 -2.16 11.52
CA VAL A 66 7.03 -1.28 11.52
C VAL A 66 7.83 -1.44 12.82
N LEU A 67 7.15 -1.42 13.98
CA LEU A 67 7.80 -1.58 15.27
C LEU A 67 8.43 -2.97 15.44
N ARG A 68 7.75 -4.02 14.99
CA ARG A 68 8.27 -5.40 14.99
C ARG A 68 9.49 -5.52 14.10
N LEU A 69 9.41 -5.03 12.86
CA LEU A 69 10.53 -5.03 11.92
C LEU A 69 11.72 -4.27 12.52
N SER A 70 11.48 -3.10 13.13
CA SER A 70 12.54 -2.28 13.74
C SER A 70 13.18 -2.94 14.96
N ALA A 71 12.42 -3.73 15.73
CA ALA A 71 12.93 -4.45 16.90
C ALA A 71 13.74 -5.71 16.54
N VAL A 72 13.42 -6.35 15.41
CA VAL A 72 14.09 -7.57 14.92
C VAL A 72 15.27 -7.23 13.99
N ARG A 73 15.26 -6.04 13.37
CA ARG A 73 16.33 -5.61 12.46
C ARG A 73 17.67 -5.51 13.18
N SER A 74 18.57 -6.44 12.87
CA SER A 74 19.98 -6.33 13.22
C SER A 74 20.70 -5.40 12.24
N SER A 75 21.85 -4.84 12.66
CA SER A 75 22.76 -4.09 11.78
C SER A 75 23.27 -4.89 10.56
N GLN A 76 23.07 -6.21 10.55
CA GLN A 76 23.44 -7.11 9.46
C GLN A 76 22.30 -7.43 8.49
N ASP A 77 21.14 -6.78 8.63
CA ASP A 77 19.94 -7.14 7.88
C ASP A 77 19.99 -6.77 6.39
N VAL A 78 19.38 -7.63 5.59
CA VAL A 78 19.42 -7.63 4.13
C VAL A 78 18.67 -6.38 3.60
N GLY A 79 19.40 -5.47 2.93
CA GLY A 79 18.89 -4.18 2.44
C GLY A 79 19.60 -2.93 3.01
N GLN A 80 20.52 -3.10 3.97
CA GLN A 80 21.39 -2.05 4.50
C GLN A 80 22.08 -1.26 3.35
N GLY A 81 21.70 0.02 3.20
CA GLY A 81 22.27 0.96 2.23
C GLY A 81 21.43 1.20 0.96
N ILE A 82 20.50 0.30 0.63
CA ILE A 82 19.58 0.43 -0.51
C ILE A 82 18.29 1.12 -0.10
N GLU A 83 17.70 0.72 1.03
CA GLU A 83 16.54 1.42 1.58
C GLU A 83 16.99 2.73 2.22
N ARG A 84 16.48 3.85 1.71
CA ARG A 84 16.84 5.19 2.21
C ARG A 84 15.58 6.01 2.45
N TRP A 85 15.61 6.86 3.47
CA TRP A 85 14.55 7.85 3.70
C TRP A 85 14.33 8.77 2.50
N SER A 86 15.36 9.03 1.70
CA SER A 86 15.24 9.80 0.45
C SER A 86 14.27 9.16 -0.55
N GLN A 87 14.11 7.83 -0.57
CA GLN A 87 13.13 7.16 -1.42
C GLN A 87 11.70 7.50 -0.98
N LEU A 88 11.42 7.37 0.33
CA LEU A 88 10.12 7.72 0.89
C LEU A 88 9.82 9.21 0.69
N ILE A 89 10.79 10.09 0.93
CA ILE A 89 10.64 11.54 0.71
C ILE A 89 10.34 11.83 -0.76
N ALA A 90 11.08 11.23 -1.70
CA ALA A 90 10.84 11.43 -3.13
C ALA A 90 9.45 10.93 -3.55
N MET A 91 9.01 9.78 -3.05
CA MET A 91 7.66 9.25 -3.27
C MET A 91 6.59 10.20 -2.70
N SER A 92 6.76 10.70 -1.49
CA SER A 92 5.84 11.64 -0.86
C SER A 92 5.77 12.97 -1.63
N VAL A 93 6.90 13.50 -2.10
CA VAL A 93 6.92 14.70 -2.93
C VAL A 93 6.19 14.47 -4.24
N LEU A 94 6.46 13.35 -4.92
CA LEU A 94 5.76 13.00 -6.16
C LEU A 94 4.24 12.85 -5.94
N ALA A 95 3.84 12.15 -4.88
CA ALA A 95 2.43 11.98 -4.52
C ALA A 95 1.75 13.32 -4.20
N ALA A 96 2.44 14.23 -3.52
CA ALA A 96 1.91 15.57 -3.20
C ALA A 96 1.75 16.43 -4.45
N VAL A 97 2.73 16.40 -5.36
CA VAL A 97 2.64 17.11 -6.65
C VAL A 97 1.47 16.58 -7.47
N LEU A 98 1.36 15.26 -7.61
CA LEU A 98 0.25 14.66 -8.36
C LEU A 98 -1.09 14.98 -7.69
N ALA A 99 -1.19 14.86 -6.36
CA ALA A 99 -2.40 15.20 -5.62
C ALA A 99 -2.84 16.65 -5.82
N TYR A 100 -1.90 17.61 -5.83
CA TYR A 100 -2.22 19.01 -6.08
C TYR A 100 -2.92 19.22 -7.42
N PHE A 101 -2.46 18.56 -8.48
CA PHE A 101 -3.05 18.68 -9.81
C PHE A 101 -4.29 17.82 -10.02
N THR A 102 -4.49 16.77 -9.22
CA THR A 102 -5.53 15.77 -9.49
C THR A 102 -6.56 15.61 -8.38
N LYS A 103 -6.51 16.44 -7.33
CA LYS A 103 -7.50 16.40 -6.26
C LYS A 103 -8.90 16.75 -6.76
N SER A 104 -9.91 16.35 -6.01
CA SER A 104 -11.28 16.79 -6.26
C SER A 104 -11.42 18.30 -6.05
N THR A 105 -12.46 18.87 -6.63
CA THR A 105 -12.98 20.22 -6.33
C THR A 105 -14.44 20.18 -5.91
N GLY A 106 -15.01 18.98 -5.73
CA GLY A 106 -16.45 18.78 -5.52
C GLY A 106 -16.94 18.95 -4.08
N HIS A 107 -16.07 18.88 -3.07
CA HIS A 107 -16.47 18.92 -1.66
C HIS A 107 -16.29 20.29 -0.99
N ASP A 108 -15.77 21.28 -1.73
CA ASP A 108 -15.39 22.62 -1.22
C ASP A 108 -14.47 22.59 0.02
N ASP A 109 -13.72 21.50 0.19
CA ASP A 109 -12.70 21.35 1.24
C ASP A 109 -11.35 21.04 0.60
N TYR A 110 -10.56 22.10 0.40
CA TYR A 110 -9.24 22.00 -0.21
C TYR A 110 -8.32 21.00 0.49
N TRP A 111 -8.32 20.98 1.84
CA TRP A 111 -7.37 20.18 2.60
C TRP A 111 -7.79 18.72 2.64
N ALA A 112 -9.09 18.44 2.76
CA ALA A 112 -9.61 17.09 2.64
C ALA A 112 -9.35 16.53 1.23
N ASP A 113 -9.64 17.32 0.19
CA ASP A 113 -9.46 16.89 -1.20
C ASP A 113 -8.00 16.58 -1.52
N LEU A 114 -7.09 17.47 -1.09
CA LEU A 114 -5.65 17.30 -1.29
C LEU A 114 -5.12 16.08 -0.52
N SER A 115 -5.50 15.94 0.75
CA SER A 115 -5.04 14.85 1.62
C SER A 115 -5.54 13.49 1.15
N TRP A 116 -6.81 13.42 0.73
CA TRP A 116 -7.37 12.18 0.20
C TRP A 116 -6.67 11.76 -1.08
N MET A 117 -6.47 12.69 -2.03
CA MET A 117 -5.78 12.38 -3.28
C MET A 117 -4.30 12.05 -3.05
N PHE A 118 -3.64 12.71 -2.11
CA PHE A 118 -2.28 12.37 -1.68
C PHE A 118 -2.19 10.96 -1.13
N SER A 119 -3.12 10.57 -0.25
CA SER A 119 -3.16 9.21 0.30
C SER A 119 -3.31 8.15 -0.81
N THR A 120 -4.11 8.45 -1.83
CA THR A 120 -4.36 7.57 -2.98
C THR A 120 -3.09 7.38 -3.81
N TRP A 121 -2.37 8.47 -4.11
CA TRP A 121 -1.08 8.38 -4.81
C TRP A 121 0.00 7.68 -3.97
N MET A 122 0.07 7.99 -2.67
CA MET A 122 1.01 7.33 -1.75
C MET A 122 0.79 5.82 -1.70
N GLU A 123 -0.46 5.37 -1.60
CA GLU A 123 -0.77 3.94 -1.61
C GLU A 123 -0.45 3.30 -2.97
N ALA A 124 -0.71 4.00 -4.08
CA ALA A 124 -0.36 3.51 -5.41
C ALA A 124 1.14 3.23 -5.55
N PHE A 125 1.99 4.03 -4.90
CA PHE A 125 3.45 3.84 -4.94
C PHE A 125 4.00 2.97 -3.80
N ALA A 126 3.20 2.60 -2.80
CA ALA A 126 3.70 2.05 -1.54
C ALA A 126 4.51 0.76 -1.71
N LEU A 127 4.20 -0.09 -2.68
CA LEU A 127 4.97 -1.31 -2.98
C LEU A 127 6.28 -1.07 -3.77
N GLY A 128 6.54 0.16 -4.22
CA GLY A 128 7.73 0.50 -5.00
C GLY A 128 9.04 0.08 -4.33
N PRO A 129 9.29 0.45 -3.05
CA PRO A 129 10.48 0.03 -2.32
C PRO A 129 10.65 -1.50 -2.22
N GLN A 130 9.58 -2.24 -1.91
CA GLN A 130 9.60 -3.71 -1.87
C GLN A 130 9.97 -4.32 -3.23
N VAL A 131 9.33 -3.85 -4.31
CA VAL A 131 9.63 -4.32 -5.67
C VAL A 131 11.08 -4.03 -6.02
N TYR A 132 11.58 -2.85 -5.66
CA TYR A 132 12.97 -2.46 -5.91
C TYR A 132 13.96 -3.42 -5.23
N LEU A 133 13.75 -3.77 -3.95
CA LEU A 133 14.62 -4.72 -3.25
C LEU A 133 14.66 -6.10 -3.92
N LEU A 134 13.51 -6.60 -4.37
CA LEU A 134 13.41 -7.88 -5.08
C LEU A 134 14.13 -7.85 -6.43
N VAL A 135 14.00 -6.75 -7.18
CA VAL A 135 14.68 -6.57 -8.48
C VAL A 135 16.20 -6.54 -8.29
N THR A 136 16.70 -5.87 -7.25
CA THR A 136 18.13 -5.80 -6.97
C THR A 136 18.69 -7.07 -6.32
N GLY A 137 17.84 -8.04 -6.00
CA GLY A 137 18.25 -9.25 -5.26
C GLY A 137 18.74 -8.94 -3.84
N ALA A 138 18.33 -7.79 -3.31
CA ALA A 138 18.77 -7.27 -2.02
C ALA A 138 17.80 -7.59 -0.89
N CYS A 139 16.87 -8.51 -1.13
CA CYS A 139 16.11 -9.23 -0.14
C CYS A 139 15.74 -10.63 -0.65
N ALA A 140 15.66 -11.58 0.27
CA ALA A 140 14.94 -12.83 0.11
C ALA A 140 13.70 -12.74 0.98
N VAL A 141 12.54 -13.05 0.42
CA VAL A 141 11.26 -12.88 1.10
C VAL A 141 10.77 -14.24 1.58
N ASP A 142 10.42 -14.34 2.86
CA ASP A 142 9.87 -15.54 3.47
C ASP A 142 8.51 -15.93 2.88
N GLU A 143 8.15 -17.22 2.97
CA GLU A 143 6.86 -17.74 2.47
C GLU A 143 5.67 -17.09 3.19
N SER A 144 5.86 -16.66 4.44
CA SER A 144 4.85 -15.93 5.22
C SER A 144 4.37 -14.65 4.52
N ALA A 145 5.22 -14.00 3.71
CA ALA A 145 4.86 -12.81 2.93
C ALA A 145 4.08 -13.10 1.64
N ALA A 146 3.83 -14.37 1.31
CA ALA A 146 2.92 -14.75 0.21
C ALA A 146 1.49 -14.25 0.45
N HIS A 147 1.02 -14.30 1.71
CA HIS A 147 -0.31 -13.81 2.08
C HIS A 147 -0.42 -12.30 1.87
N PHE A 148 0.61 -11.55 2.27
CA PHE A 148 0.69 -10.12 2.01
C PHE A 148 0.65 -9.84 0.50
N ALA A 149 1.47 -10.52 -0.29
CA ALA A 149 1.50 -10.34 -1.74
C ALA A 149 0.14 -10.62 -2.42
N GLY A 150 -0.50 -11.73 -2.06
CA GLY A 150 -1.78 -12.13 -2.62
C GLY A 150 -2.92 -11.19 -2.21
N LEU A 151 -3.01 -10.84 -0.92
CA LEU A 151 -4.07 -9.97 -0.40
C LEU A 151 -3.94 -8.53 -0.92
N THR A 152 -2.72 -7.99 -1.03
CA THR A 152 -2.52 -6.64 -1.58
C THR A 152 -2.89 -6.58 -3.06
N LEU A 153 -2.58 -7.63 -3.85
CA LEU A 153 -3.03 -7.71 -5.24
C LEU A 153 -4.56 -7.82 -5.33
N ALA A 154 -5.18 -8.70 -4.54
CA ALA A 154 -6.63 -8.89 -4.54
C ALA A 154 -7.35 -7.59 -4.17
N SER A 155 -6.93 -6.92 -3.09
CA SER A 155 -7.43 -5.59 -2.69
C SER A 155 -7.29 -4.58 -3.82
N SER A 156 -6.13 -4.58 -4.50
CA SER A 156 -5.86 -3.67 -5.61
C SER A 156 -6.80 -3.85 -6.79
N VAL A 157 -7.12 -5.11 -7.12
CA VAL A 157 -8.06 -5.46 -8.18
C VAL A 157 -9.49 -5.06 -7.80
N VAL A 158 -9.92 -5.35 -6.56
CA VAL A 158 -11.28 -5.01 -6.09
C VAL A 158 -11.52 -3.50 -6.13
N PHE A 159 -10.58 -2.71 -5.63
CA PHE A 159 -10.70 -1.25 -5.66
C PHE A 159 -10.59 -0.68 -7.08
N THR A 160 -9.81 -1.30 -7.97
CA THR A 160 -9.82 -0.95 -9.40
C THR A 160 -11.17 -1.24 -10.03
N ALA A 161 -11.78 -2.39 -9.72
CA ALA A 161 -13.10 -2.75 -10.21
C ALA A 161 -14.18 -1.78 -9.70
N PHE A 162 -14.09 -1.37 -8.43
CA PHE A 162 -14.96 -0.35 -7.85
C PHE A 162 -14.88 0.97 -8.62
N TRP A 163 -13.69 1.56 -8.77
CA TRP A 163 -13.54 2.84 -9.49
C TRP A 163 -13.83 2.72 -10.98
N GLY A 164 -13.53 1.59 -11.61
CA GLY A 164 -13.92 1.29 -12.99
C GLY A 164 -15.44 1.24 -13.18
N ARG A 165 -16.18 0.78 -12.16
CA ARG A 165 -17.65 0.81 -12.17
C ARG A 165 -18.19 2.21 -11.92
N VAL A 166 -17.68 2.93 -10.92
CA VAL A 166 -18.08 4.31 -10.62
C VAL A 166 -17.89 5.21 -11.84
N THR A 167 -16.74 5.11 -12.50
CA THR A 167 -16.44 5.84 -13.74
C THR A 167 -17.29 5.43 -14.93
N ARG A 168 -18.01 4.30 -14.89
CA ARG A 168 -18.97 3.92 -15.93
C ARG A 168 -20.38 4.37 -15.59
N ASP A 169 -20.79 4.16 -14.34
CA ASP A 169 -22.18 4.35 -13.90
C ASP A 169 -22.49 5.82 -13.60
N ARG A 170 -21.52 6.58 -13.07
CA ARG A 170 -21.70 7.97 -12.63
C ARG A 170 -21.00 9.00 -13.51
N TYR A 171 -20.33 8.57 -14.58
CA TYR A 171 -19.57 9.44 -15.49
C TYR A 171 -20.39 10.65 -15.97
N ARG A 172 -21.66 10.41 -16.32
CA ARG A 172 -22.57 11.43 -16.89
C ARG A 172 -23.01 12.48 -15.88
N GLU A 173 -23.00 12.17 -14.59
CA GLU A 173 -23.35 13.13 -13.54
C GLU A 173 -22.20 14.12 -13.30
N PHE A 174 -20.95 13.67 -13.50
CA PHE A 174 -19.75 14.49 -13.39
C PHE A 174 -19.29 15.15 -14.71
N ASP A 175 -19.97 14.86 -15.83
CA ASP A 175 -19.73 15.44 -17.16
C ASP A 175 -20.24 16.89 -17.29
N GLN A 176 -20.96 17.38 -16.27
CA GLN A 176 -21.57 18.71 -16.31
C GLN A 176 -20.53 19.86 -16.25
N ASP A 177 -19.33 19.60 -15.72
CA ASP A 177 -18.28 20.61 -15.53
C ASP A 177 -17.04 20.41 -16.44
N GLY A 178 -16.96 19.31 -17.20
CA GLY A 178 -15.93 19.10 -18.24
C GLY A 178 -14.50 18.80 -17.77
N ASP A 179 -14.21 18.78 -16.46
CA ASP A 179 -12.89 18.39 -15.93
C ASP A 179 -12.93 16.99 -15.29
N HIS A 180 -12.34 16.01 -15.99
CA HIS A 180 -12.24 14.62 -15.55
C HIS A 180 -10.90 14.27 -14.90
N THR A 181 -10.08 15.26 -14.56
CA THR A 181 -8.70 15.05 -14.08
C THR A 181 -8.65 14.14 -12.85
N PHE A 182 -9.56 14.32 -11.89
CA PHE A 182 -9.67 13.47 -10.69
C PHE A 182 -9.88 11.99 -11.03
N PHE A 183 -10.83 11.66 -11.92
CA PHE A 183 -11.13 10.28 -12.27
C PHE A 183 -10.00 9.63 -13.07
N HIS A 184 -9.45 10.33 -14.05
CA HIS A 184 -8.30 9.83 -14.81
C HIS A 184 -7.11 9.56 -13.89
N ALA A 185 -6.88 10.42 -12.90
CA ALA A 185 -5.84 10.22 -11.91
C ALA A 185 -6.09 9.00 -11.02
N ILE A 186 -7.32 8.78 -10.55
CA ILE A 186 -7.66 7.58 -9.77
C ILE A 186 -7.46 6.31 -10.60
N LEU A 187 -7.95 6.27 -11.84
CA LEU A 187 -7.76 5.10 -12.71
C LEU A 187 -6.27 4.85 -12.99
N THR A 188 -5.48 5.91 -13.13
CA THR A 188 -4.02 5.83 -13.28
C THR A 188 -3.37 5.27 -12.01
N ALA A 189 -3.74 5.77 -10.82
CA ALA A 189 -3.27 5.27 -9.54
C ALA A 189 -3.63 3.79 -9.33
N CYS A 190 -4.87 3.39 -9.67
CA CYS A 190 -5.32 2.00 -9.67
C CYS A 190 -4.44 1.11 -10.57
N PHE A 191 -4.19 1.56 -11.81
CA PHE A 191 -3.34 0.83 -12.75
C PHE A 191 -1.92 0.65 -12.21
N ILE A 192 -1.30 1.72 -11.70
CA ILE A 192 0.05 1.66 -11.11
C ILE A 192 0.08 0.70 -9.92
N ARG A 193 -0.92 0.78 -9.03
CA ARG A 193 -0.99 -0.09 -7.85
C ARG A 193 -1.10 -1.57 -8.26
N VAL A 194 -1.99 -1.89 -9.21
CA VAL A 194 -2.13 -3.26 -9.72
C VAL A 194 -0.85 -3.73 -10.40
N ALA A 195 -0.20 -2.88 -11.21
CA ALA A 195 1.04 -3.21 -11.90
C ALA A 195 2.18 -3.50 -10.90
N LEU A 196 2.32 -2.69 -9.84
CA LEU A 196 3.30 -2.93 -8.79
C LEU A 196 2.98 -4.20 -7.99
N CYS A 197 1.71 -4.45 -7.66
CA CYS A 197 1.30 -5.69 -6.99
C CYS A 197 1.59 -6.93 -7.85
N ALA A 198 1.25 -6.88 -9.13
CA ALA A 198 1.52 -7.99 -10.06
C ALA A 198 3.02 -8.22 -10.22
N THR A 199 3.81 -7.15 -10.30
CA THR A 199 5.28 -7.24 -10.35
C THR A 199 5.84 -7.84 -9.06
N TYR A 200 5.34 -7.41 -7.89
CA TYR A 200 5.71 -7.97 -6.60
C TYR A 200 5.44 -9.47 -6.54
N VAL A 201 4.23 -9.91 -6.89
CA VAL A 201 3.85 -11.34 -6.92
C VAL A 201 4.71 -12.14 -7.91
N TYR A 202 4.95 -11.60 -9.11
CA TYR A 202 5.81 -12.24 -10.10
C TYR A 202 7.25 -12.43 -9.59
N LEU A 203 7.85 -11.38 -9.01
CA LEU A 203 9.21 -11.45 -8.49
C LEU A 203 9.30 -12.36 -7.26
N PHE A 204 8.31 -12.30 -6.37
CA PHE A 204 8.19 -13.18 -5.21
C PHE A 204 8.18 -14.65 -5.64
N THR A 205 7.26 -15.04 -6.53
CA THR A 205 7.15 -16.43 -7.04
C THR A 205 8.39 -16.89 -7.81
N LYS A 206 9.12 -15.97 -8.45
CA LYS A 206 10.37 -16.27 -9.13
C LYS A 206 11.52 -16.52 -8.15
N GLN A 207 11.58 -15.79 -7.04
CA GLN A 207 12.61 -15.95 -6.02
C GLN A 207 12.39 -17.19 -5.16
N THR A 208 11.15 -17.49 -4.76
CA THR A 208 10.84 -18.72 -3.99
C THR A 208 11.21 -19.98 -4.77
N LYS A 209 10.92 -20.04 -6.06
CA LYS A 209 11.33 -21.16 -6.94
C LYS A 209 12.85 -21.32 -7.11
N LYS A 210 13.64 -20.30 -6.80
CA LYS A 210 15.11 -20.34 -6.92
C LYS A 210 15.81 -20.77 -5.64
N ARG A 211 15.12 -20.82 -4.50
CA ARG A 211 15.68 -21.30 -3.24
C ARG A 211 15.86 -22.82 -3.35
N PRO A 212 17.08 -23.36 -3.46
CA PRO A 212 17.26 -24.78 -3.74
C PRO A 212 17.11 -25.59 -2.45
N ASP A 213 16.54 -26.79 -2.55
CA ASP A 213 16.18 -27.69 -1.44
C ASP A 213 17.35 -28.08 -0.48
N TYR A 214 18.59 -27.62 -0.71
CA TYR A 214 19.74 -27.95 0.13
C TYR A 214 19.76 -27.22 1.49
N GLU A 215 19.06 -26.10 1.65
CA GLU A 215 18.99 -25.41 2.96
C GLU A 215 18.03 -26.11 3.93
N LEU A 216 17.06 -26.88 3.43
CA LEU A 216 16.15 -27.68 4.26
C LEU A 216 16.87 -28.87 4.90
N CYS A 217 17.81 -29.51 4.19
CA CYS A 217 18.60 -30.60 4.78
C CYS A 217 19.61 -30.14 5.84
N ALA A 218 20.05 -28.87 5.82
CA ALA A 218 21.00 -28.35 6.79
C ALA A 218 20.33 -27.88 8.09
N ALA A 219 19.02 -27.59 8.06
CA ALA A 219 18.24 -27.23 9.24
C ALA A 219 17.74 -28.46 10.03
N ASP A 220 17.64 -29.63 9.38
CA ASP A 220 17.23 -30.89 10.03
C ASP A 220 18.39 -31.61 10.76
N GLU A 221 19.62 -31.08 10.74
CA GLU A 221 20.79 -31.67 11.41
C GLU A 221 21.31 -30.89 12.65
N LEU A 222 20.53 -29.94 13.19
CA LEU A 222 20.83 -29.22 14.43
C LEU A 222 19.73 -29.39 15.48
#